data_AF-A0A7N4P060-F1
#
_entry.id   AF-A0A7N4P060-F1
#
_cell.length_a   1.000
_cell.length_b   1.000
_cell.length_c   1.000
_cell.angle_alpha   90.00
_cell.angle_beta   90.00
_cell.angle_gamma   90.00
#
_symmetry.space_group_name_H-M   'P 1'
#
loop_
_entity.id
_entity.type
_entity.pdbx_description
1 polymer ?
#
loop_
_entity_poly.entity_id
_entity_poly.type
_entity_poly.pdbx_seq_one_letter_code
_entity_poly.pdbx_strand_id
1 'polypeptide(L)'
;MGRKKVRPRLIAELARKVRAYRELKSRPRDSERFALDYETMTRTRSGRRLPEKAWADVRRESRLLQLLNRLPCFGLGRLVTRKSWLWQHDEPCYWRLTRVRADYTAPNLDHGKAWGILTFRGKTESEEKEIDQVMYHDWRLVPKHEEEAFKNFIPKNEETIRYVPYPPLFRAMIFAERQKQGNFSIEEPMIDLEKRISFQKQNANNQAEGTPV
;
A
#
# COMPACT_ATOMS: atom_id res chain seq x y z
N MET A 1 -22.03 19.79 40.23
CA MET A 1 -21.91 20.16 38.80
C MET A 1 -22.85 19.29 37.97
N GLY A 2 -24.07 19.75 37.69
CA GLY A 2 -25.08 18.96 36.98
C GLY A 2 -24.76 18.81 35.49
N ARG A 3 -24.68 17.58 34.98
CA ARG A 3 -24.51 17.29 33.55
C ARG A 3 -25.67 17.92 32.77
N LYS A 4 -25.39 18.90 31.91
CA LYS A 4 -26.38 19.49 30.99
C LYS A 4 -26.96 18.38 30.10
N LYS A 5 -28.27 18.14 30.17
CA LYS A 5 -28.97 17.17 29.30
C LYS A 5 -28.92 17.68 27.86
N VAL A 6 -28.26 16.94 26.97
CA VAL A 6 -28.25 17.22 25.53
C VAL A 6 -29.60 16.80 24.93
N ARG A 7 -30.26 17.70 24.19
CA ARG A 7 -31.53 17.35 23.50
C ARG A 7 -31.25 16.33 22.39
N PRO A 8 -32.04 15.23 22.30
CA PRO A 8 -31.85 14.23 21.26
C PRO A 8 -32.17 14.79 19.87
N ARG A 9 -31.29 14.55 18.90
CA ARG A 9 -31.45 14.98 17.50
C ARG A 9 -31.90 13.79 16.63
N LEU A 10 -33.16 13.38 16.79
CA LEU A 10 -33.71 12.18 16.14
C LEU A 10 -33.61 12.23 14.60
N ILE A 11 -33.87 13.39 13.99
CA ILE A 11 -33.76 13.59 12.54
C ILE A 11 -32.32 13.39 12.05
N ALA A 12 -31.33 13.86 12.82
CA ALA A 12 -29.93 13.69 12.45
C ALA A 12 -29.50 12.22 12.48
N GLU A 13 -29.98 11.46 13.47
CA GLU A 13 -29.77 10.01 13.57
C GLU A 13 -30.41 9.27 12.38
N LEU A 14 -31.66 9.61 12.06
CA LEU A 14 -32.37 9.04 10.91
C LEU A 14 -31.65 9.34 9.59
N ALA A 15 -31.27 10.59 9.36
CA ALA A 15 -30.54 11.00 8.16
C ALA A 15 -29.16 10.31 8.05
N ARG A 16 -28.48 10.03 9.17
CA ARG A 16 -27.23 9.26 9.17
C ARG A 16 -27.47 7.82 8.72
N LYS A 17 -28.48 7.15 9.29
CA LYS A 17 -28.83 5.76 8.92
C LYS A 17 -29.25 5.64 7.45
N VAL A 18 -30.10 6.56 6.98
CA VAL A 18 -30.57 6.56 5.59
C VAL A 18 -29.41 6.80 4.61
N ARG A 19 -28.49 7.72 4.92
CA ARG A 19 -27.29 7.95 4.08
C ARG A 19 -26.40 6.72 4.02
N ALA A 20 -26.04 6.13 5.16
CA ALA A 20 -25.21 4.93 5.21
C ALA A 20 -25.85 3.75 4.44
N TYR A 21 -27.18 3.57 4.56
CA TYR A 21 -27.90 2.55 3.80
C TYR A 21 -27.86 2.81 2.28
N ARG A 22 -28.10 4.06 1.87
CA ARG A 22 -28.01 4.45 0.46
C ARG A 22 -26.59 4.25 -0.07
N GLU A 23 -25.58 4.70 0.65
CA GLU A 23 -24.16 4.52 0.31
C GLU A 23 -23.79 3.04 0.14
N LEU A 24 -24.30 2.15 0.99
CA LEU A 24 -24.07 0.71 0.86
C LEU A 24 -24.76 0.14 -0.38
N LYS A 25 -26.02 0.53 -0.63
CA LYS A 25 -26.84 0.01 -1.73
C LYS A 25 -26.40 0.54 -3.10
N SER A 26 -26.07 1.83 -3.19
CA SER A 26 -25.60 2.50 -4.40
C SER A 26 -24.08 2.58 -4.45
N ARG A 27 -23.38 1.70 -3.73
CA ARG A 27 -21.92 1.69 -3.70
C ARG A 27 -21.41 1.39 -5.11
N PRO A 28 -20.64 2.30 -5.74
CA PRO A 28 -20.16 2.04 -7.08
C PRO A 28 -19.20 0.86 -7.08
N ARG A 29 -19.27 0.07 -8.15
CA ARG A 29 -18.42 -1.10 -8.38
C ARG A 29 -17.01 -0.67 -8.79
N ASP A 30 -16.06 -1.59 -8.76
CA ASP A 30 -14.67 -1.27 -9.07
C ASP A 30 -14.52 -0.98 -10.57
N SER A 31 -15.32 -1.63 -11.42
CA SER A 31 -15.43 -1.30 -12.84
C SER A 31 -15.82 0.15 -13.09
N GLU A 32 -16.81 0.68 -12.38
CA GLU A 32 -17.25 2.08 -12.51
C GLU A 32 -16.25 3.07 -11.91
N ARG A 33 -15.66 2.74 -10.75
CA ARG A 33 -14.72 3.62 -10.05
C ARG A 33 -13.42 3.81 -10.80
N PHE A 34 -12.96 2.77 -11.48
CA PHE A 34 -11.66 2.71 -12.12
C PHE A 34 -11.74 2.64 -13.65
N ALA A 35 -12.94 2.81 -14.23
CA ALA A 35 -13.11 3.06 -15.65
C ALA A 35 -12.27 4.26 -16.09
N LEU A 36 -11.55 4.08 -17.18
CA LEU A 36 -10.59 5.03 -17.72
C LEU A 36 -10.78 5.16 -19.21
N ASP A 37 -10.89 6.39 -19.68
CA ASP A 37 -10.76 6.71 -21.10
C ASP A 37 -9.28 6.82 -21.46
N TYR A 38 -8.82 5.96 -22.38
CA TYR A 38 -7.42 5.85 -22.79
C TYR A 38 -6.98 6.98 -23.73
N GLU A 39 -7.90 7.70 -24.36
CA GLU A 39 -7.59 8.84 -25.23
C GLU A 39 -7.28 10.07 -24.38
N THR A 40 -8.21 10.43 -23.48
CA THR A 40 -8.11 11.65 -22.66
C THR A 40 -7.36 11.45 -21.33
N MET A 41 -7.11 10.19 -20.93
CA MET A 41 -6.58 9.79 -19.62
C MET A 41 -7.44 10.28 -18.45
N THR A 42 -8.76 10.33 -18.65
CA THR A 42 -9.75 10.77 -17.65
C THR A 42 -10.52 9.58 -17.08
N ARG A 43 -10.80 9.61 -15.78
CA ARG A 43 -11.74 8.66 -15.17
C ARG A 43 -13.16 9.11 -15.47
N THR A 44 -13.92 8.26 -16.14
CA THR A 44 -15.27 8.57 -16.62
C THR A 44 -16.21 9.00 -15.50
N ARG A 45 -16.15 8.32 -14.34
CA ARG A 45 -17.02 8.61 -13.19
C ARG A 45 -16.72 9.93 -12.48
N SER A 46 -15.45 10.29 -12.33
CA SER A 46 -15.04 11.44 -11.52
C SER A 46 -14.62 12.66 -12.34
N GLY A 47 -14.49 12.51 -13.67
CA GLY A 47 -13.94 13.53 -14.56
C GLY A 47 -12.47 13.87 -14.30
N ARG A 48 -11.79 13.18 -13.37
CA ARG A 48 -10.41 13.50 -13.00
C ARG A 48 -9.41 12.89 -13.96
N ARG A 49 -8.46 13.70 -14.43
CA ARG A 49 -7.32 13.26 -15.24
C ARG A 49 -6.30 12.53 -14.38
N LEU A 50 -5.68 11.50 -14.94
CA LEU A 50 -4.54 10.84 -14.32
C LEU A 50 -3.29 11.72 -14.37
N PRO A 51 -2.36 11.58 -13.41
CA PRO A 51 -1.05 12.25 -13.47
C PRO A 51 -0.28 11.88 -14.75
N GLU A 52 0.38 12.84 -15.38
CA GLU A 52 1.10 12.66 -16.65
C GLU A 52 2.14 11.53 -16.60
N LYS A 53 2.85 11.39 -15.47
CA LYS A 53 3.84 10.33 -15.26
C LYS A 53 3.26 8.92 -15.42
N ALA A 54 1.96 8.74 -15.15
CA ALA A 54 1.30 7.44 -15.27
C ALA A 54 0.84 7.13 -16.69
N TRP A 55 0.80 8.09 -17.62
CA TRP A 55 0.20 7.90 -18.94
C TRP A 55 0.96 6.89 -19.80
N ALA A 56 2.29 6.88 -19.70
CA ALA A 56 3.12 5.92 -20.43
C ALA A 56 2.83 4.48 -19.99
N ASP A 57 2.66 4.28 -18.70
CA ASP A 57 2.41 2.96 -18.11
C ASP A 57 1.00 2.48 -18.41
N VAL A 58 0.01 3.38 -18.31
CA VAL A 58 -1.39 3.11 -18.69
C VAL A 58 -1.54 2.58 -20.12
N ARG A 59 -0.72 3.05 -21.06
CA ARG A 59 -0.78 2.62 -22.46
C ARG A 59 -0.06 1.31 -22.76
N ARG A 60 0.91 0.92 -21.92
CA ARG A 60 1.83 -0.20 -22.21
C ARG A 60 1.60 -1.40 -21.30
N GLU A 61 1.41 -1.15 -20.02
CA GLU A 61 1.28 -2.16 -19.00
C GLU A 61 -0.19 -2.52 -18.77
N SER A 62 -0.42 -3.63 -18.07
CA SER A 62 -1.76 -4.15 -17.79
C SER A 62 -2.14 -3.99 -16.32
N ARG A 63 -3.45 -4.01 -16.06
CA ARG A 63 -3.97 -4.15 -14.70
C ARG A 63 -3.82 -5.59 -14.23
N LEU A 64 -3.80 -5.81 -12.92
CA LEU A 64 -3.60 -7.15 -12.38
C LEU A 64 -4.66 -8.14 -12.88
N LEU A 65 -5.94 -7.82 -12.73
CA LEU A 65 -7.03 -8.76 -13.08
C LEU A 65 -7.18 -8.97 -14.58
N GLN A 66 -6.77 -8.00 -15.39
CA GLN A 66 -6.67 -8.15 -16.85
C GLN A 66 -5.62 -9.20 -17.27
N LEU A 67 -4.61 -9.46 -16.44
CA LEU A 67 -3.66 -10.56 -16.64
C LEU A 67 -4.21 -11.87 -16.08
N LEU A 68 -4.85 -11.81 -14.91
CA LEU A 68 -5.33 -13.00 -14.21
C LEU A 68 -6.57 -13.63 -14.86
N ASN A 69 -7.45 -12.85 -15.47
CA ASN A 69 -8.68 -13.36 -16.11
C ASN A 69 -8.40 -14.33 -17.27
N ARG A 70 -7.18 -14.30 -17.84
CA ARG A 70 -6.72 -15.21 -18.90
C ARG A 70 -6.20 -16.54 -18.37
N LEU A 71 -6.04 -16.66 -17.05
CA LEU A 71 -5.49 -17.83 -16.40
C LEU A 71 -6.60 -18.67 -15.75
N PRO A 72 -6.43 -20.01 -15.72
CA PRO A 72 -7.29 -20.87 -14.92
C PRO A 72 -7.32 -20.42 -13.46
N CYS A 73 -8.50 -20.39 -12.87
CA CYS A 73 -8.73 -19.98 -11.48
C CYS A 73 -8.07 -18.63 -11.13
N PHE A 74 -8.02 -17.66 -12.05
CA PHE A 74 -7.37 -16.36 -11.84
C PHE A 74 -5.88 -16.45 -11.43
N GLY A 75 -5.19 -17.52 -11.80
CA GLY A 75 -3.77 -17.68 -11.54
C GLY A 75 -3.41 -17.83 -10.05
N LEU A 76 -4.28 -18.43 -9.24
CA LEU A 76 -3.96 -18.76 -7.85
C LEU A 76 -2.63 -19.54 -7.74
N GLY A 77 -1.80 -19.16 -6.77
CA GLY A 77 -0.46 -19.71 -6.57
C GLY A 77 0.63 -19.15 -7.48
N ARG A 78 0.28 -18.37 -8.52
CA ARG A 78 1.26 -17.73 -9.42
C ARG A 78 1.91 -16.50 -8.77
N LEU A 79 3.07 -16.15 -9.29
CA LEU A 79 3.79 -14.93 -8.91
C LEU A 79 3.43 -13.78 -9.85
N VAL A 80 3.12 -12.64 -9.25
CA VAL A 80 2.95 -11.38 -9.98
C VAL A 80 3.93 -10.35 -9.43
N THR A 81 4.52 -9.58 -10.34
CA THR A 81 5.46 -8.51 -10.01
C THR A 81 4.97 -7.20 -10.61
N ARG A 82 5.69 -6.12 -10.34
CA ARG A 82 5.39 -4.78 -10.85
C ARG A 82 6.57 -4.25 -11.63
N LYS A 83 6.30 -3.56 -12.73
CA LYS A 83 7.33 -2.89 -13.53
C LYS A 83 8.10 -1.88 -12.67
N SER A 84 7.40 -1.09 -11.85
CA SER A 84 8.03 -0.16 -10.91
C SER A 84 9.03 -0.83 -9.96
N TRP A 85 8.75 -2.05 -9.50
CA TRP A 85 9.66 -2.80 -8.63
C TRP A 85 10.88 -3.32 -9.37
N LEU A 86 10.68 -3.86 -10.57
CA LEU A 86 11.78 -4.33 -11.41
C LEU A 86 12.78 -3.22 -11.78
N TRP A 87 12.34 -1.96 -11.82
CA TRP A 87 13.20 -0.82 -12.12
C TRP A 87 13.86 -0.21 -10.88
N GLN A 88 13.24 -0.37 -9.71
CA GLN A 88 13.69 0.22 -8.45
C GLN A 88 14.63 -0.70 -7.67
N HIS A 89 14.44 -2.02 -7.79
CA HIS A 89 15.08 -3.03 -6.96
C HIS A 89 15.64 -4.17 -7.81
N ASP A 90 16.91 -4.51 -7.58
CA ASP A 90 17.52 -5.72 -8.13
C ASP A 90 17.04 -6.98 -7.39
N GLU A 91 16.60 -6.82 -6.14
CA GLU A 91 16.11 -7.92 -5.32
C GLU A 91 14.69 -8.33 -5.75
N PRO A 92 14.33 -9.63 -5.67
CA PRO A 92 13.04 -10.08 -6.14
C PRO A 92 11.91 -9.53 -5.28
N CYS A 93 10.97 -8.88 -5.96
CA CYS A 93 9.77 -8.31 -5.38
C CYS A 93 8.56 -8.88 -6.11
N TYR A 94 7.72 -9.62 -5.40
CA TYR A 94 6.54 -10.25 -5.99
C TYR A 94 5.47 -10.55 -4.95
N TRP A 95 4.25 -10.71 -5.44
CA TRP A 95 3.14 -11.28 -4.69
C TRP A 95 2.90 -12.72 -5.14
N ARG A 96 2.72 -13.62 -4.18
CA ARG A 96 2.16 -14.96 -4.42
C ARG A 96 0.66 -14.92 -4.17
N LEU A 97 -0.14 -15.15 -5.22
CA LEU A 97 -1.60 -15.03 -5.14
C LEU A 97 -2.23 -16.14 -4.32
N THR A 98 -3.07 -15.79 -3.35
CA THR A 98 -3.82 -16.74 -2.49
C THR A 98 -5.32 -16.69 -2.72
N ARG A 99 -5.87 -15.51 -3.00
CA ARG A 99 -7.30 -15.32 -3.27
C ARG A 99 -7.53 -14.21 -4.27
N VAL A 100 -8.54 -14.36 -5.12
CA VAL A 100 -8.97 -13.32 -6.06
C VAL A 100 -10.49 -13.18 -5.97
N ARG A 101 -10.96 -11.94 -5.91
CA ARG A 101 -12.38 -11.57 -5.97
C ARG A 101 -12.56 -10.63 -7.15
N ALA A 102 -12.91 -11.20 -8.29
CA ALA A 102 -13.22 -10.43 -9.49
C ALA A 102 -14.55 -9.68 -9.34
N ASP A 103 -14.63 -8.52 -9.99
CA ASP A 103 -15.86 -7.75 -10.12
C ASP A 103 -16.67 -8.30 -11.29
N TYR A 104 -17.74 -9.03 -10.98
CA TYR A 104 -18.57 -9.70 -11.98
C TYR A 104 -19.41 -8.73 -12.83
N THR A 105 -19.48 -7.45 -12.46
CA THR A 105 -20.16 -6.43 -13.28
C THR A 105 -19.30 -5.92 -14.44
N ALA A 106 -17.99 -6.22 -14.41
CA ALA A 106 -17.09 -5.87 -15.50
C ALA A 106 -17.24 -6.89 -16.64
N PRO A 107 -17.48 -6.48 -17.89
CA PRO A 107 -17.69 -7.41 -19.02
C PRO A 107 -16.49 -8.31 -19.26
N ASN A 108 -15.27 -7.80 -19.01
CA ASN A 108 -14.02 -8.52 -19.22
C ASN A 108 -13.41 -9.07 -17.93
N LEU A 109 -14.09 -8.95 -16.77
CA LEU A 109 -13.56 -9.33 -15.45
C LEU A 109 -12.16 -8.74 -15.16
N ASP A 110 -11.93 -7.51 -15.60
CA ASP A 110 -10.65 -6.79 -15.55
C ASP A 110 -10.49 -5.90 -14.29
N HIS A 111 -11.46 -5.96 -13.38
CA HIS A 111 -11.51 -5.22 -12.12
C HIS A 111 -11.87 -6.12 -10.93
N GLY A 112 -11.51 -5.68 -9.72
CA GLY A 112 -11.75 -6.42 -8.48
C GLY A 112 -10.58 -6.33 -7.50
N LYS A 113 -10.50 -7.31 -6.60
CA LYS A 113 -9.55 -7.37 -5.48
C LYS A 113 -8.76 -8.67 -5.50
N ALA A 114 -7.53 -8.62 -5.01
CA ALA A 114 -6.67 -9.78 -4.87
C ALA A 114 -6.00 -9.79 -3.50
N TRP A 115 -5.67 -10.98 -3.02
CA TRP A 115 -4.89 -11.22 -1.80
C TRP A 115 -3.72 -12.11 -2.14
N GLY A 116 -2.64 -11.93 -1.41
CA GLY A 116 -1.45 -12.74 -1.58
C GLY A 116 -0.46 -12.56 -0.44
N ILE A 117 0.63 -13.30 -0.55
CA ILE A 117 1.79 -13.18 0.35
C ILE A 117 2.84 -12.34 -0.36
N LEU A 118 3.26 -11.26 0.29
CA LEU A 118 4.28 -10.35 -0.23
C LEU A 118 5.67 -10.92 0.04
N THR A 119 6.48 -10.97 -1.00
CA THR A 119 7.93 -11.06 -0.87
C THR A 119 8.52 -9.75 -1.36
N PHE A 120 9.06 -8.95 -0.45
CA PHE A 120 9.63 -7.64 -0.78
C PHE A 120 11.13 -7.66 -0.50
N ARG A 121 11.93 -7.42 -1.54
CA ARG A 121 13.39 -7.46 -1.49
C ARG A 121 13.92 -8.76 -0.86
N GLY A 122 13.38 -9.89 -1.29
CA GLY A 122 13.71 -11.23 -0.78
C GLY A 122 13.17 -11.57 0.63
N LYS A 123 12.58 -10.61 1.36
CA LYS A 123 11.97 -10.87 2.68
C LYS A 123 10.50 -11.26 2.47
N THR A 124 10.17 -12.50 2.81
CA THR A 124 8.82 -13.05 2.67
C THR A 124 8.01 -12.76 3.93
N GLU A 125 6.81 -12.20 3.77
CA GLU A 125 5.85 -12.04 4.87
C GLU A 125 5.17 -13.37 5.20
N SER A 126 4.81 -13.58 6.47
CA SER A 126 4.14 -14.81 6.92
C SER A 126 2.65 -14.83 6.62
N GLU A 127 2.00 -13.67 6.63
CA GLU A 127 0.55 -13.54 6.51
C GLU A 127 0.12 -13.11 5.11
N GLU A 128 -1.08 -13.54 4.71
CA GLU A 128 -1.70 -13.01 3.51
C GLU A 128 -2.25 -11.59 3.74
N LYS A 129 -2.04 -10.71 2.77
CA LYS A 129 -2.54 -9.33 2.80
C LYS A 129 -3.34 -9.03 1.54
N GLU A 130 -4.24 -8.05 1.65
CA GLU A 130 -4.90 -7.48 0.46
C GLU A 130 -3.84 -6.76 -0.37
N ILE A 131 -3.83 -7.06 -1.66
CA ILE A 131 -2.92 -6.43 -2.61
C ILE A 131 -3.47 -5.02 -2.87
N ASP A 132 -2.68 -4.02 -2.54
CA ASP A 132 -3.00 -2.63 -2.87
C ASP A 132 -2.71 -2.33 -4.35
N GLN A 133 -3.33 -1.28 -4.88
CA GLN A 133 -3.06 -0.77 -6.25
C GLN A 133 -3.32 -1.79 -7.38
N VAL A 134 -4.25 -2.73 -7.16
CA VAL A 134 -4.68 -3.73 -8.16
C VAL A 134 -5.14 -3.10 -9.49
N MET A 135 -5.71 -1.89 -9.41
CA MET A 135 -6.22 -1.14 -10.55
C MET A 135 -5.13 -0.41 -11.37
N TYR A 136 -3.87 -0.39 -10.92
CA TYR A 136 -2.80 0.32 -11.62
C TYR A 136 -2.34 -0.48 -12.85
N HIS A 137 -1.93 0.22 -13.89
CA HIS A 137 -1.29 -0.35 -15.07
C HIS A 137 0.22 -0.46 -14.82
N ASP A 138 0.61 -1.41 -13.98
CA ASP A 138 2.02 -1.60 -13.57
C ASP A 138 2.34 -3.09 -13.34
N TRP A 139 1.35 -3.97 -13.53
CA TRP A 139 1.48 -5.37 -13.18
C TRP A 139 2.05 -6.20 -14.33
N ARG A 140 2.89 -7.17 -13.97
CA ARG A 140 3.44 -8.18 -14.87
C ARG A 140 3.34 -9.56 -14.24
N LEU A 141 3.04 -10.55 -15.06
CA LEU A 141 2.98 -11.95 -14.65
C LEU A 141 4.36 -12.58 -14.82
N VAL A 142 4.86 -13.28 -13.81
CA VAL A 142 6.11 -14.05 -13.94
C VAL A 142 5.80 -15.37 -14.68
N PRO A 143 6.48 -15.67 -15.80
CA PRO A 143 6.33 -16.94 -16.49
C PRO A 143 6.75 -18.13 -15.61
N LYS A 144 6.03 -19.25 -15.69
CA LYS A 144 6.27 -20.43 -14.82
C LYS A 144 7.72 -20.93 -14.84
N HIS A 145 8.37 -20.90 -16.00
CA HIS A 145 9.74 -21.39 -16.15
C HIS A 145 10.78 -20.43 -15.55
N GLU A 146 10.44 -19.17 -15.34
CA GLU A 146 11.31 -18.17 -14.70
C GLU A 146 11.04 -18.03 -13.20
N GLU A 147 9.95 -18.61 -12.68
CA GLU A 147 9.54 -18.45 -11.27
C GLU A 147 10.61 -18.96 -10.29
N GLU A 148 11.31 -20.04 -10.62
CA GLU A 148 12.39 -20.57 -9.76
C GLU A 148 13.62 -19.67 -9.78
N ALA A 149 14.02 -19.21 -10.96
CA ALA A 149 15.13 -18.26 -11.11
C ALA A 149 14.84 -16.93 -10.39
N PHE A 150 13.60 -16.44 -10.46
CA PHE A 150 13.18 -15.21 -9.80
C PHE A 150 13.13 -15.34 -8.27
N LYS A 151 12.88 -16.55 -7.74
CA LYS A 151 12.92 -16.79 -6.29
C LYS A 151 14.33 -16.89 -5.73
N ASN A 152 15.29 -17.33 -6.56
CA ASN A 152 16.66 -17.54 -6.14
C ASN A 152 17.32 -16.19 -5.84
N PHE A 153 17.39 -15.86 -4.56
CA PHE A 153 18.03 -14.66 -4.06
C PHE A 153 18.90 -14.99 -2.86
N ILE A 154 20.15 -14.52 -2.92
CA ILE A 154 21.09 -14.62 -1.83
C ILE A 154 20.95 -13.34 -0.99
N PRO A 155 20.47 -13.43 0.25
CA PRO A 155 20.32 -12.26 1.10
C PRO A 155 21.71 -11.65 1.34
N LYS A 156 21.89 -10.41 0.90
CA LYS A 156 23.06 -9.62 1.26
C LYS A 156 22.98 -9.28 2.75
N ASN A 157 24.07 -9.46 3.47
CA ASN A 157 24.15 -9.06 4.88
C ASN A 157 24.09 -7.53 4.93
N GLU A 158 22.98 -6.96 5.41
CA GLU A 158 22.82 -5.52 5.55
C GLU A 158 23.56 -5.09 6.83
N GLU A 159 24.80 -4.59 6.69
CA GLU A 159 25.51 -3.94 7.81
C GLU A 159 24.83 -2.61 8.13
N THR A 160 23.88 -2.63 9.07
CA THR A 160 23.20 -1.42 9.53
C THR A 160 24.02 -0.71 10.60
N ILE A 161 24.25 0.59 10.43
CA ILE A 161 24.88 1.43 11.46
C ILE A 161 23.95 1.46 12.68
N ARG A 162 24.41 0.87 13.79
CA ARG A 162 23.62 0.76 15.02
C ARG A 162 23.64 2.04 15.86
N TYR A 163 24.77 2.73 15.87
CA TYR A 163 25.00 3.88 16.75
C TYR A 163 25.40 5.10 15.94
N VAL A 164 24.76 6.24 16.24
CA VAL A 164 25.08 7.55 15.62
C VAL A 164 25.34 8.57 16.72
N PRO A 165 26.35 9.45 16.60
CA PRO A 165 26.60 10.47 17.60
C PRO A 165 25.42 11.43 17.77
N TYR A 166 25.20 11.90 18.99
CA TYR A 166 24.21 12.97 19.22
C TYR A 166 24.63 14.25 18.47
N PRO A 167 23.65 15.05 17.99
CA PRO A 167 23.93 16.34 17.39
C PRO A 167 24.62 17.28 18.41
N PRO A 168 25.40 18.29 17.94
CA PRO A 168 26.36 19.02 18.77
C PRO A 168 25.80 19.61 20.07
N LEU A 169 24.60 20.19 20.03
CA LEU A 169 23.97 20.79 21.21
C LEU A 169 23.63 19.74 22.27
N PHE A 170 22.97 18.66 21.88
CA PHE A 170 22.58 17.58 22.80
C PHE A 170 23.81 16.88 23.39
N ARG A 171 24.85 16.68 22.57
CA ARG A 171 26.14 16.16 23.04
C ARG A 171 26.71 17.03 24.17
N ALA A 172 26.75 18.35 23.99
CA ALA A 172 27.26 19.28 24.99
C ALA A 172 26.40 19.29 26.27
N MET A 173 25.07 19.26 26.14
CA MET A 173 24.16 19.20 27.29
C MET A 173 24.38 17.94 28.13
N ILE A 174 24.49 16.77 27.49
CA ILE A 174 24.73 15.50 28.18
C ILE A 174 26.06 15.53 28.93
N PHE A 175 27.13 16.09 28.34
CA PHE A 175 28.40 16.23 29.04
C PHE A 175 28.31 17.16 30.25
N ALA A 176 27.61 18.30 30.14
CA ALA A 176 27.42 19.22 31.26
C ALA A 176 26.64 18.57 32.43
N GLU A 177 25.61 17.77 32.13
CA GLU A 177 24.85 17.04 33.15
C GLU A 177 25.69 15.96 33.85
N ARG A 178 26.49 15.20 33.10
CA ARG A 178 27.39 14.17 33.66
C ARG A 178 28.41 14.79 34.62
N GLN A 179 29.02 15.91 34.24
CA GLN A 179 29.93 16.66 35.09
C GLN A 179 29.25 17.14 36.38
N LYS A 180 28.01 17.65 36.27
CA LYS A 180 27.21 18.07 37.43
C LYS A 180 26.89 16.91 38.39
N GLN A 181 26.71 15.69 37.86
CA GLN A 181 26.43 14.48 38.66
C GLN A 181 27.70 13.80 39.21
N GLY A 182 28.89 14.35 38.94
CA GLY A 182 30.17 13.75 39.38
C GLY A 182 30.58 12.50 38.59
N ASN A 183 29.94 12.22 37.46
CA ASN A 183 30.28 11.10 36.58
C ASN A 183 31.25 11.56 35.48
N PHE A 184 32.53 11.22 35.62
CA PHE A 184 33.59 11.56 34.67
C PHE A 184 33.76 10.53 33.54
N SER A 185 32.67 9.92 33.05
CA SER A 185 32.75 8.97 31.94
C SER A 185 33.15 9.69 30.65
N ILE A 186 34.20 9.18 29.99
CA ILE A 186 34.77 9.67 28.72
C ILE A 186 33.99 9.13 27.51
N GLU A 187 33.06 8.20 27.72
CA GLU A 187 32.31 7.55 26.64
C GLU A 187 31.46 8.55 25.86
N GLU A 188 31.57 8.52 24.54
CA GLU A 188 30.75 9.36 23.68
C GLU A 188 29.27 9.01 23.81
N PRO A 189 28.39 10.00 24.05
CA PRO A 189 26.97 9.74 24.00
C PRO A 189 26.60 9.40 22.54
N MET A 190 26.00 8.23 22.34
CA MET A 190 25.53 7.75 21.05
C MET A 190 24.04 7.43 21.10
N ILE A 191 23.33 7.70 20.00
CA ILE A 191 21.93 7.34 19.77
C ILE A 191 21.90 5.92 19.21
N ASP A 192 21.19 5.03 19.90
CA ASP A 192 20.91 3.68 19.43
C ASP A 192 19.74 3.70 18.43
N LEU A 193 20.04 3.40 17.16
CA LEU A 193 19.07 3.40 16.07
C LEU A 193 18.20 2.13 16.02
N GLU A 194 18.56 1.06 16.73
CA GLU A 194 17.73 -0.16 16.79
C GLU A 194 16.44 0.06 17.58
N LYS A 195 16.47 1.01 18.54
CA LYS A 195 15.29 1.41 19.33
C LYS A 195 14.40 2.31 18.49
N ARG A 196 13.73 1.70 17.52
CA ARG A 196 12.80 2.35 16.62
C ARG A 196 11.64 2.94 17.42
N ILE A 197 11.61 4.26 17.59
CA ILE A 197 10.39 4.97 17.98
C ILE A 197 9.41 4.76 16.83
N SER A 198 8.41 3.91 17.05
CA SER A 198 7.42 3.55 16.04
C SER A 198 6.59 4.79 15.69
N PHE A 199 6.98 5.52 14.65
CA PHE A 199 6.05 6.40 13.96
C PHE A 199 5.04 5.51 13.24
N GLN A 200 3.89 5.27 13.88
CA GLN A 200 2.72 4.71 13.22
C GLN A 200 2.28 5.70 12.14
N LYS A 201 2.87 5.59 10.94
CA LYS A 201 2.35 6.27 9.77
C LYS A 201 1.02 5.60 9.47
N GLN A 202 -0.07 6.22 9.89
CA GLN A 202 -1.41 5.77 9.58
C GLN A 202 -1.58 5.89 8.05
N ASN A 203 -1.37 4.78 7.34
CA ASN A 203 -1.77 4.66 5.95
C ASN A 203 -3.30 4.55 5.95
N ALA A 204 -3.98 5.70 5.97
CA ALA A 204 -5.42 5.75 5.79
C ALA A 204 -5.74 5.40 4.33
N ASN A 205 -5.94 4.11 4.06
CA ASN A 205 -6.51 3.62 2.80
C ASN A 205 -8.01 4.00 2.75
N ASN A 206 -8.29 5.28 2.57
CA ASN A 206 -9.64 5.79 2.40
C ASN A 206 -10.15 5.39 1.01
N GLN A 207 -11.27 4.67 0.96
CA GLN A 207 -11.95 4.38 -0.29
C GLN A 207 -12.53 5.69 -0.85
N ALA A 208 -12.38 5.91 -2.16
CA ALA A 208 -12.92 7.10 -2.80
C ALA A 208 -14.45 7.18 -2.66
N GLU A 209 -14.93 8.15 -1.88
CA GLU A 209 -16.33 8.59 -1.84
C GLU A 209 -16.57 9.50 -3.05
N GLY A 210 -16.74 8.89 -4.22
CA GLY A 210 -17.00 9.61 -5.47
C GLY A 210 -18.48 9.62 -5.81
N THR A 211 -19.16 10.73 -5.53
CA THR A 211 -20.40 11.10 -6.22
C THR A 211 -20.08 11.16 -7.73
N PRO A 212 -20.88 10.51 -8.60
CA PRO A 212 -20.66 10.64 -10.04
C PRO A 212 -20.85 12.11 -10.46
N VAL A 213 -19.96 12.60 -11.31
CA VAL A 213 -20.01 13.95 -11.88
C VAL A 213 -20.50 13.86 -13.32
#